data_AF-A0A8S1RMS9-F1
#
_entry.id   AF-A0A8S1RMS9-F1
#
_cell.length_a   1.000
_cell.length_b   1.000
_cell.length_c   1.000
_cell.angle_alpha   90.00
_cell.angle_beta   90.00
_cell.angle_gamma   90.00
#
_symmetry.space_group_name_H-M   'P 1'
#
loop_
_entity.id
_entity.type
_entity.pdbx_description
1 polymer ?
#
loop_
_entity_poly.entity_id
_entity_poly.type
_entity_poly.pdbx_seq_one_letter_code
_entity_poly.pdbx_strand_id
1 'polypeptide(L)'
;MEGSNKKFWRVIQKIQTDNWGFRLSFIDNNLIAFQPIQIYQGNWTGSRNLVIYSINHEYGLYTKQREISVQGFGQICSFFCPQSYIASKGILLTKNGCTINLVKFTFDSTNSNYDCTLECAINFGDLEQGELFASMSDDGEYLITWDPQSREIQIRRFNDRN
;
A
#
# COMPACT_ATOMS: atom_id res chain seq x y z
N MET A 1 -14.92 22.82 37.29
CA MET A 1 -13.83 21.83 37.23
C MET A 1 -13.93 21.14 35.88
N GLU A 2 -13.23 21.65 34.87
CA GLU A 2 -13.16 21.01 33.55
C GLU A 2 -12.10 19.91 33.59
N GLY A 3 -12.54 18.65 33.66
CA GLY A 3 -11.66 17.50 33.57
C GLY A 3 -11.06 17.43 32.17
N SER A 4 -9.75 17.71 32.05
CA SER A 4 -9.05 17.60 30.78
C SER A 4 -8.94 16.11 30.39
N ASN A 5 -9.88 15.61 29.60
CA ASN A 5 -9.73 14.34 28.89
C ASN A 5 -8.68 14.50 27.79
N LYS A 6 -7.41 14.56 28.18
CA LYS A 6 -6.28 14.56 27.25
C LYS A 6 -6.20 13.18 26.60
N LYS A 7 -6.78 13.07 25.40
CA LYS A 7 -6.57 11.93 24.51
C LYS A 7 -5.09 11.95 24.09
N PHE A 8 -4.39 10.83 24.26
CA PHE A 8 -3.00 10.68 23.81
C PHE A 8 -2.83 9.36 23.07
N TRP A 9 -1.90 9.33 22.12
CA TRP A 9 -1.52 8.12 21.42
C TRP A 9 -0.57 7.28 22.30
N ARG A 10 -0.88 5.99 22.46
CA ARG A 10 -0.02 5.02 23.15
C ARG A 10 0.51 4.01 22.14
N VAL A 11 1.81 3.77 22.15
CA VAL A 11 2.41 2.66 21.38
C VAL A 11 1.95 1.34 21.99
N ILE A 12 1.19 0.55 21.23
CA ILE A 12 0.72 -0.78 21.65
C ILE A 12 1.64 -1.91 21.19
N GLN A 13 2.39 -1.69 20.11
CA GLN A 13 3.28 -2.68 19.52
C GLN A 13 4.38 -2.00 18.71
N LYS A 14 5.56 -2.63 18.65
CA LYS A 14 6.61 -2.34 17.68
C LYS A 14 6.91 -3.63 16.93
N ILE A 15 6.85 -3.59 15.60
CA ILE A 15 7.16 -4.74 14.75
C ILE A 15 8.53 -4.49 14.14
N GLN A 16 9.49 -5.37 14.42
CA GLN A 16 10.79 -5.33 13.76
C GLN A 16 10.64 -5.85 12.32
N THR A 17 11.17 -5.11 11.36
CA THR A 17 11.20 -5.53 9.95
C THR A 17 12.66 -5.67 9.50
N ASP A 18 12.91 -6.60 8.57
CA ASP A 18 14.24 -6.78 7.98
C ASP A 18 14.63 -5.59 7.11
N ASN A 19 13.63 -5.00 6.44
CA ASN A 19 13.77 -3.82 5.63
C ASN A 19 12.78 -2.74 6.10
N TRP A 20 13.22 -1.49 6.06
CA TRP A 20 12.35 -0.34 6.27
C TRP A 20 11.48 -0.06 5.03
N GLY A 21 10.57 0.91 5.10
CA GLY A 21 9.65 1.23 4.01
C GLY A 21 8.86 2.51 4.28
N PHE A 22 8.29 3.07 3.22
CA PHE A 22 7.54 4.34 3.27
C PHE A 22 6.03 4.16 3.36
N ARG A 23 5.55 2.96 3.02
CA ARG A 23 4.17 2.70 2.64
C ARG A 23 3.51 1.78 3.63
N LEU A 24 2.57 2.35 4.36
CA LEU A 24 1.79 1.69 5.38
C LEU A 24 0.33 2.13 5.19
N SER A 25 -0.60 1.19 5.28
CA SER A 25 -2.02 1.50 5.31
C SER A 25 -2.74 0.45 6.15
N PHE A 26 -3.73 0.88 6.90
CA PHE A 26 -4.77 -0.02 7.35
C PHE A 26 -5.58 -0.47 6.15
N ILE A 27 -5.97 -1.74 6.15
CA ILE A 27 -7.06 -2.26 5.34
C ILE A 27 -8.34 -2.14 6.18
N ASP A 28 -8.25 -2.57 7.44
CA ASP A 28 -9.22 -2.34 8.51
C ASP A 28 -8.49 -2.31 9.86
N ASN A 29 -9.22 -2.42 10.98
CA ASN A 29 -8.64 -2.42 12.34
C ASN A 29 -7.89 -3.71 12.71
N ASN A 30 -7.96 -4.74 11.87
CA ASN A 30 -7.37 -6.05 12.08
C ASN A 30 -6.25 -6.35 11.07
N LEU A 31 -6.17 -5.60 9.97
CA LEU A 31 -5.26 -5.84 8.85
C LEU A 31 -4.48 -4.59 8.49
N ILE A 32 -3.17 -4.74 8.40
CA ILE A 32 -2.24 -3.68 7.95
C ILE A 32 -1.44 -4.21 6.76
N ALA A 33 -1.32 -3.38 5.73
CA ALA A 33 -0.42 -3.62 4.62
C ALA A 33 0.84 -2.75 4.75
N PHE A 34 2.00 -3.34 4.50
CA PHE A 34 3.30 -2.67 4.53
C PHE A 34 4.12 -3.04 3.29
N GLN A 35 4.55 -2.03 2.53
CA GLN A 35 5.43 -2.22 1.38
C GLN A 35 6.87 -1.86 1.77
N PRO A 36 7.74 -2.85 2.03
CA PRO A 36 9.15 -2.59 2.29
C PRO A 36 9.84 -2.07 1.04
N ILE A 37 10.98 -1.40 1.24
CA ILE A 37 11.94 -1.11 0.18
C ILE A 37 13.17 -2.01 0.32
N GLN A 38 14.04 -2.00 -0.67
CA GLN A 38 15.35 -2.62 -0.60
C GLN A 38 16.44 -1.59 -0.85
N ILE A 39 17.64 -1.85 -0.32
CA ILE A 39 18.82 -1.04 -0.63
C ILE A 39 19.67 -1.84 -1.61
N TYR A 40 19.82 -1.33 -2.83
CA TYR A 40 20.68 -1.91 -3.85
C TYR A 40 21.64 -0.83 -4.34
N GLN A 41 22.95 -1.09 -4.20
CA GLN A 41 24.02 -0.15 -4.57
C GLN A 41 23.83 1.26 -3.98
N GLY A 42 23.37 1.35 -2.72
CA GLY A 42 23.14 2.62 -2.03
C GLY A 42 21.81 3.31 -2.37
N ASN A 43 21.03 2.78 -3.32
CA ASN A 43 19.75 3.34 -3.74
C ASN A 43 18.58 2.59 -3.12
N TRP A 44 17.49 3.32 -2.83
CA TRP A 44 16.22 2.73 -2.41
C TRP A 44 15.49 2.19 -3.61
N THR A 45 15.17 0.90 -3.59
CA THR A 45 14.56 0.19 -4.71
C THR A 45 13.29 -0.53 -4.26
N GLY A 46 12.42 -0.85 -5.21
CA GLY A 46 11.22 -1.62 -4.94
C GLY A 46 11.56 -3.03 -4.44
N SER A 47 10.75 -3.55 -3.51
CA SER A 47 10.88 -4.93 -3.03
C SER A 47 10.05 -5.89 -3.89
N ARG A 48 10.24 -7.20 -3.72
CA ARG A 48 9.44 -8.21 -4.46
C ARG A 48 8.01 -8.31 -3.92
N ASN A 49 7.86 -8.09 -2.61
CA ASN A 49 6.67 -8.48 -1.88
C ASN A 49 6.12 -7.31 -1.06
N LEU A 50 4.82 -7.12 -1.13
CA LEU A 50 4.02 -6.42 -0.13
C LEU A 50 3.76 -7.39 1.03
N VAL A 51 3.79 -6.90 2.27
CA VAL A 51 3.57 -7.71 3.47
C VAL A 51 2.23 -7.36 4.12
N ILE A 52 1.44 -8.37 4.45
CA ILE A 52 0.19 -8.21 5.20
C ILE A 52 0.40 -8.72 6.62
N TYR A 53 0.04 -7.88 7.58
CA TYR A 53 -0.03 -8.20 9.00
C TYR A 53 -1.49 -8.31 9.41
N SER A 54 -1.83 -9.32 10.21
CA SER A 54 -3.14 -9.41 10.86
C SER A 54 -3.00 -9.40 12.37
N ILE A 55 -4.01 -8.90 13.07
CA ILE A 55 -4.07 -9.04 14.52
C ILE A 55 -4.22 -10.52 14.88
N ASN A 56 -3.41 -10.99 15.81
CA ASN A 56 -3.62 -12.24 16.52
C ASN A 56 -4.58 -11.96 17.68
N HIS A 57 -5.79 -12.52 17.64
CA HIS A 57 -6.82 -12.27 18.64
C HIS A 57 -6.53 -12.83 20.04
N GLU A 58 -5.63 -13.81 20.17
CA GLU A 58 -5.21 -14.33 21.47
C GLU A 58 -4.40 -13.30 22.26
N TYR A 59 -3.54 -12.55 21.56
CA TYR A 59 -2.61 -11.60 22.19
C TYR A 59 -2.95 -10.13 21.92
N GLY A 60 -3.85 -9.85 20.98
CA GLY A 60 -4.18 -8.49 20.54
C GLY A 60 -3.02 -7.79 19.83
N LEU A 61 -2.11 -8.55 19.20
CA LEU A 61 -0.91 -8.04 18.53
C LEU A 61 -0.87 -8.45 17.06
N TYR A 62 -0.40 -7.56 16.20
CA TYR A 62 -0.23 -7.82 14.77
C TYR A 62 0.93 -8.78 14.50
N THR A 63 0.70 -9.80 13.68
CA THR A 63 1.72 -10.74 13.22
C THR A 63 1.73 -10.80 11.70
N LYS A 64 2.91 -11.06 11.11
CA LYS A 64 3.04 -11.22 9.67
C LYS A 64 2.28 -12.48 9.24
N GLN A 65 1.35 -12.33 8.30
CA GLN A 65 0.53 -13.45 7.81
C GLN A 65 0.89 -13.86 6.39
N ARG A 66 1.01 -12.87 5.49
CA ARG A 66 1.10 -13.12 4.06
C ARG A 66 2.05 -12.16 3.38
N GLU A 67 2.62 -12.63 2.28
CA GLU A 67 3.34 -11.82 1.32
C GLU A 67 2.64 -11.90 -0.04
N ILE A 68 2.58 -10.77 -0.74
CA ILE A 68 1.95 -10.65 -2.06
C ILE A 68 3.03 -10.15 -3.02
N SER A 69 3.28 -10.92 -4.08
CA SER A 69 4.18 -10.49 -5.15
C SER A 69 3.64 -9.24 -5.83
N VAL A 70 4.45 -8.20 -5.89
CA VAL A 70 4.15 -6.92 -6.55
C VAL A 70 5.16 -6.64 -7.65
N GLN A 71 4.79 -5.76 -8.57
CA GLN A 71 5.65 -5.34 -9.68
C GLN A 71 6.52 -4.14 -9.29
N GLY A 72 7.61 -3.90 -10.04
CA GLY A 72 8.55 -2.79 -9.80
C GLY A 72 9.75 -3.12 -8.90
N PHE A 73 10.02 -4.41 -8.68
CA PHE A 73 11.20 -4.87 -7.95
C PHE A 73 12.50 -4.35 -8.58
N GLY A 74 13.42 -3.85 -7.75
CA GLY A 74 14.75 -3.38 -8.19
C GLY A 74 14.76 -1.99 -8.85
N GLN A 75 13.61 -1.44 -9.22
CA GLN A 75 13.52 -0.06 -9.71
C GLN A 75 13.65 0.95 -8.56
N ILE A 76 14.23 2.12 -8.84
CA ILE A 76 14.38 3.21 -7.85
C ILE A 76 13.00 3.61 -7.31
N CYS A 77 12.94 3.84 -5.99
CA CYS A 77 11.69 4.00 -5.27
C CYS A 77 11.76 5.15 -4.26
N SER A 78 11.12 6.27 -4.60
CA SER A 78 10.89 7.42 -3.70
C SER A 78 9.62 7.27 -2.86
N PHE A 79 9.41 8.18 -1.90
CA PHE A 79 8.30 8.19 -0.93
C PHE A 79 7.05 8.96 -1.37
N PHE A 80 7.01 9.51 -2.59
CA PHE A 80 6.00 10.49 -3.03
C PHE A 80 4.58 9.94 -3.27
N CYS A 81 4.38 8.62 -3.22
CA CYS A 81 3.07 8.00 -3.36
C CYS A 81 2.76 7.21 -2.09
N PRO A 82 1.89 7.76 -1.21
CA PRO A 82 1.42 7.04 -0.04
C PRO A 82 0.61 5.82 -0.48
N GLN A 83 0.51 4.84 0.42
CA GLN A 83 -0.34 3.69 0.24
C GLN A 83 -1.73 4.00 0.80
N SER A 84 -2.78 3.61 0.09
CA SER A 84 -4.16 3.87 0.51
C SER A 84 -5.08 2.71 0.17
N TYR A 85 -5.94 2.34 1.10
CA TYR A 85 -6.97 1.33 0.89
C TYR A 85 -8.32 2.00 0.64
N ILE A 86 -8.99 1.59 -0.43
CA ILE A 86 -10.31 2.08 -0.84
C ILE A 86 -11.32 0.98 -0.55
N ALA A 87 -11.97 1.07 0.61
CA ALA A 87 -12.85 0.03 1.14
C ALA A 87 -14.06 -0.26 0.25
N SER A 88 -14.66 0.75 -0.38
CA SER A 88 -15.79 0.59 -1.30
C SER A 88 -15.50 -0.32 -2.50
N LYS A 89 -14.23 -0.39 -2.91
CA LYS A 89 -13.75 -1.24 -4.00
C LYS A 89 -12.98 -2.45 -3.53
N GLY A 90 -12.62 -2.51 -2.25
CA GLY A 90 -11.71 -3.52 -1.74
C GLY A 90 -10.32 -3.44 -2.38
N ILE A 91 -9.84 -2.25 -2.77
CA ILE A 91 -8.58 -2.09 -3.51
C ILE A 91 -7.54 -1.37 -2.65
N LEU A 92 -6.35 -1.95 -2.54
CA LEU A 92 -5.17 -1.29 -2.01
C LEU A 92 -4.35 -0.71 -3.17
N LEU A 93 -4.20 0.60 -3.19
CA LEU A 93 -3.26 1.32 -4.06
C LEU A 93 -1.90 1.38 -3.36
N THR A 94 -0.86 0.82 -3.98
CA THR A 94 0.51 0.91 -3.47
C THR A 94 1.51 1.13 -4.60
N LYS A 95 2.55 1.92 -4.34
CA LYS A 95 3.67 2.12 -5.28
C LYS A 95 4.84 1.22 -4.90
N ASN A 96 5.48 0.65 -5.91
CA ASN A 96 6.72 -0.09 -5.75
C ASN A 96 7.63 0.19 -6.96
N GLY A 97 8.82 0.74 -6.71
CA GLY A 97 9.64 1.25 -7.81
C GLY A 97 8.95 2.36 -8.58
N CYS A 98 8.90 2.24 -9.91
CA CYS A 98 8.19 3.12 -10.84
C CYS A 98 6.83 2.52 -11.27
N THR A 99 6.27 1.62 -10.45
CA THR A 99 5.03 0.92 -10.74
C THR A 99 3.97 1.21 -9.67
N ILE A 100 2.76 1.52 -10.11
CA ILE A 100 1.55 1.49 -9.27
C ILE A 100 0.97 0.10 -9.31
N ASN A 101 0.74 -0.50 -8.14
CA ASN A 101 0.11 -1.80 -7.96
C ASN A 101 -1.26 -1.60 -7.32
N LEU A 102 -2.27 -2.26 -7.88
CA LEU A 102 -3.63 -2.33 -7.35
C LEU A 102 -3.84 -3.77 -6.87
N VAL A 103 -3.93 -3.94 -5.55
CA VAL A 103 -4.14 -5.24 -4.91
C VAL A 103 -5.60 -5.32 -4.49
N LYS A 104 -6.33 -6.29 -5.04
CA LYS A 104 -7.72 -6.56 -4.67
C LYS A 104 -7.77 -7.39 -3.41
N PHE A 105 -8.64 -7.00 -2.49
CA PHE A 105 -9.05 -7.76 -1.33
C PHE A 105 -10.49 -8.22 -1.54
N THR A 106 -10.73 -9.50 -1.24
CA THR A 106 -12.07 -10.07 -1.13
C THR A 106 -12.23 -10.60 0.28
N PHE A 107 -13.39 -10.33 0.88
CA PHE A 107 -13.71 -10.79 2.22
C PHE A 107 -14.87 -11.77 2.14
N ASP A 108 -14.88 -12.74 3.05
CA ASP A 108 -16.07 -13.57 3.23
C ASP A 108 -17.23 -12.76 3.83
N SER A 109 -18.41 -13.36 3.89
CA SER A 109 -19.62 -12.69 4.40
C SER A 109 -19.53 -12.27 5.86
N THR A 110 -18.59 -12.83 6.63
CA THR A 110 -18.36 -12.51 8.04
C THR A 110 -17.23 -11.49 8.24
N ASN A 111 -16.52 -11.10 7.17
CA ASN A 111 -15.27 -10.35 7.20
C ASN A 111 -14.21 -10.97 8.13
N SER A 112 -14.25 -12.29 8.30
CA SER A 112 -13.33 -13.02 9.18
C SER A 112 -12.16 -13.61 8.40
N ASN A 113 -12.39 -13.94 7.13
CA ASN A 113 -11.36 -14.37 6.21
C ASN A 113 -11.28 -13.41 5.03
N TYR A 114 -10.08 -13.33 4.46
CA TYR A 114 -9.83 -12.55 3.26
C TYR A 114 -8.94 -13.33 2.29
N ASP A 115 -9.11 -13.05 1.01
CA ASP A 115 -8.09 -13.32 0.00
C ASP A 115 -7.62 -11.99 -0.60
N CYS A 116 -6.41 -12.00 -1.15
CA CYS A 116 -5.85 -10.83 -1.79
C CYS A 116 -4.91 -11.21 -2.92
N THR A 117 -5.05 -10.49 -4.03
CA THR A 117 -4.32 -10.75 -5.28
C THR A 117 -3.95 -9.45 -5.96
N LEU A 118 -2.83 -9.44 -6.69
CA LEU A 118 -2.49 -8.33 -7.56
C LEU A 118 -3.46 -8.32 -8.75
N GLU A 119 -4.32 -7.31 -8.82
CA GLU A 119 -5.32 -7.17 -9.88
C GLU A 119 -4.75 -6.43 -11.09
N CYS A 120 -3.96 -5.39 -10.84
CA CYS A 120 -3.38 -4.57 -11.90
C CYS A 120 -2.03 -3.98 -11.47
N ALA A 121 -1.14 -3.79 -12.44
CA ALA A 121 0.09 -3.04 -12.29
C ALA A 121 0.24 -2.06 -13.47
N ILE A 122 0.53 -0.80 -13.17
CA ILE A 122 0.76 0.26 -14.14
C ILE A 122 2.21 0.69 -14.03
N ASN A 123 3.02 0.27 -15.00
CA ASN A 123 4.45 0.57 -15.05
C ASN A 123 4.69 1.87 -15.84
N PHE A 124 5.45 2.80 -15.25
CA PHE A 124 5.82 4.09 -15.84
C PHE A 124 7.26 4.09 -16.39
N GLY A 125 7.80 2.91 -16.71
CA GLY A 125 9.16 2.72 -17.19
C GLY A 125 10.19 2.88 -16.08
N ASP A 126 11.38 3.33 -16.45
CA ASP A 126 12.47 3.61 -15.52
C ASP A 126 12.56 5.12 -15.28
N LEU A 127 12.20 5.54 -14.07
CA LEU A 127 12.30 6.93 -13.62
C LEU A 127 13.56 7.05 -12.76
N GLU A 128 14.49 7.94 -13.14
CA GLU A 128 15.80 8.09 -12.48
C GLU A 128 15.69 8.29 -10.96
N GLN A 129 14.62 8.93 -10.50
CA GLN A 129 14.39 9.21 -9.08
C GLN A 129 13.14 8.51 -8.53
N GLY A 130 12.49 7.65 -9.33
CA GLY A 130 11.24 7.01 -8.94
C GLY A 130 10.11 8.00 -8.64
N GLU A 131 10.16 9.21 -9.20
CA GLU A 131 9.22 10.33 -9.01
C GLU A 131 7.87 10.04 -9.64
N LEU A 132 7.03 9.31 -8.90
CA LEU A 132 5.69 8.98 -9.35
C LEU A 132 4.72 9.31 -8.22
N PHE A 133 3.70 10.06 -8.59
CA PHE A 133 2.63 10.50 -7.71
C PHE A 133 1.34 9.85 -8.19
N ALA A 134 0.55 9.34 -7.24
CA ALA A 134 -0.76 8.80 -7.54
C ALA A 134 -1.71 9.06 -6.38
N SER A 135 -3.00 9.18 -6.70
CA SER A 135 -4.08 9.24 -5.74
C SER A 135 -5.35 8.69 -6.37
N MET A 136 -6.19 8.07 -5.56
CA MET A 136 -7.49 7.56 -6.00
C MET A 136 -8.59 8.42 -5.38
N SER A 137 -9.70 8.60 -6.10
CA SER A 137 -10.91 9.20 -5.53
C SER A 137 -11.41 8.35 -4.36
N ASP A 138 -12.13 8.98 -3.42
CA ASP A 138 -12.63 8.32 -2.20
C ASP A 138 -13.52 7.11 -2.48
N ASP A 139 -14.24 7.12 -3.60
CA ASP A 139 -15.11 6.03 -4.07
C ASP A 139 -14.38 4.97 -4.90
N GLY A 140 -13.13 5.23 -5.30
CA GLY A 140 -12.32 4.35 -6.14
C GLY A 140 -12.62 4.40 -7.64
N GLU A 141 -13.50 5.30 -8.09
CA GLU A 141 -13.90 5.40 -9.51
C GLU A 141 -12.80 5.99 -10.40
N TYR A 142 -11.92 6.82 -9.85
CA TYR A 142 -10.86 7.49 -10.60
C TYR A 142 -9.50 7.34 -9.93
N LEU A 143 -8.47 7.08 -10.74
CA LEU A 143 -7.07 7.13 -10.37
C LEU A 143 -6.41 8.28 -11.14
N ILE A 144 -5.78 9.20 -10.41
CA ILE A 144 -4.94 10.24 -11.01
C ILE A 144 -3.47 9.89 -10.80
N THR A 145 -2.64 10.12 -11.82
CA THR A 145 -1.19 9.97 -11.74
C THR A 145 -0.48 11.13 -12.41
N TRP A 146 0.63 11.59 -11.86
CA TRP A 146 1.58 12.44 -12.58
C TRP A 146 2.67 11.57 -13.19
N ASP A 147 2.72 11.52 -14.53
CA ASP A 147 3.75 10.81 -15.27
C ASP A 147 4.88 11.79 -15.65
N PRO A 148 6.07 11.67 -15.03
CA PRO A 148 7.17 12.59 -15.31
C PRO A 148 7.78 12.42 -16.71
N GLN A 149 7.62 11.26 -17.38
CA GLN A 149 8.16 11.05 -18.73
C GLN A 149 7.37 11.83 -19.76
N SER A 150 6.04 11.71 -19.73
CA SER A 150 5.14 12.47 -20.61
C SER A 150 4.90 13.91 -20.14
N ARG A 151 5.16 14.21 -18.86
CA ARG A 151 4.82 15.48 -18.18
C ARG A 151 3.32 15.75 -18.19
N GLU A 152 2.54 14.69 -17.99
CA GLU A 152 1.09 14.74 -18.03
C GLU A 152 0.46 14.25 -16.73
N ILE A 153 -0.69 14.85 -16.39
CA ILE A 153 -1.62 14.26 -15.43
C ILE A 153 -2.49 13.28 -16.22
N GLN A 154 -2.44 12.01 -15.85
CA GLN A 154 -3.32 10.99 -16.40
C GLN A 154 -4.47 10.74 -15.44
N ILE A 155 -5.69 10.77 -15.95
CA ILE A 155 -6.91 10.45 -15.20
C ILE A 155 -7.46 9.15 -15.79
N ARG A 156 -7.55 8.12 -14.95
CA ARG A 156 -8.02 6.78 -15.33
C ARG A 156 -9.32 6.53 -14.61
N ARG A 157 -10.34 6.06 -15.35
CA ARG A 157 -11.58 5.59 -14.75
C ARG A 157 -11.48 4.08 -14.50
N PHE A 158 -11.92 3.64 -13.34
CA PHE A 158 -12.06 2.23 -13.02
C PHE A 158 -13.19 1.63 -13.85
N ASN A 159 -12.90 0.58 -14.60
CA ASN A 159 -13.88 -0.16 -15.38
C ASN A 159 -13.86 -1.60 -14.90
N ASP A 160 -14.98 -2.07 -14.35
CA ASP A 160 -15.16 -3.48 -14.05
C ASP A 160 -15.04 -4.28 -15.36
N ARG A 161 -14.15 -5.28 -15.38
CA ARG A 161 -14.18 -6.28 -16.44
C ARG A 161 -15.37 -7.20 -16.16
N ASN A 162 -16.44 -7.03 -16.92
CA ASN A 162 -17.52 -8.01 -17.02
C ASN A 162 -17.00 -9.35 -17.55
#